data_AF-A0A4U9WQ06-F1
#
_entry.id   AF-A0A4U9WQ06-F1
#
_cell.length_a   1.000
_cell.length_b   1.000
_cell.length_c   1.000
_cell.angle_alpha   90.00
_cell.angle_beta   90.00
_cell.angle_gamma   90.00
#
_symmetry.space_group_name_H-M   'P 1'
#
loop_
_entity.id
_entity.type
_entity.pdbx_description
1 polymer ?
#
loop_
_entity_poly.entity_id
_entity_poly.type
_entity_poly.pdbx_seq_one_letter_code
_entity_poly.pdbx_strand_id
1 'polypeptide(L)'
;MLGRTPAFDRDAPLFQAMLADDTLGRCKLIAEPWDIGPGAIRLVRFPAVLLSGMTISVDDIRRFWLRGDLSLGQFAQRFAASSEVFNQRGRAPYVSINMLTAHDGFTLQDVVSFKEKHNQPNGEGNRDGSDQNFSCNHGVEGLIADETVLQRRQASQRALLATLLLAQGTTDAAGR
;
A
#
# COMPACT_ATOMS: atom_id res chain seq x y z
N MET A 1 -2.62 -14.61 14.13
CA MET A 1 -2.94 -13.22 13.71
C MET A 1 -3.07 -12.35 14.95
N LEU A 2 -2.53 -11.13 14.91
CA LEU A 2 -2.61 -10.17 16.02
C LEU A 2 -4.09 -9.89 16.38
N GLY A 3 -4.46 -10.07 17.65
CA GLY A 3 -5.80 -9.75 18.14
C GLY A 3 -6.92 -10.72 17.77
N ARG A 4 -6.62 -11.98 17.43
CA ARG A 4 -7.64 -12.98 17.02
C ARG A 4 -7.78 -14.13 18.03
N THR A 5 -8.98 -14.33 18.60
CA THR A 5 -9.38 -15.58 19.30
C THR A 5 -10.91 -15.66 19.52
N PRO A 6 -11.70 -16.50 18.80
CA PRO A 6 -11.45 -17.09 17.47
C PRO A 6 -11.62 -16.06 16.33
N ALA A 7 -12.28 -14.93 16.61
CA ALA A 7 -12.45 -13.80 15.71
C ALA A 7 -11.51 -12.66 16.09
N PHE A 8 -11.28 -11.72 15.17
CA PHE A 8 -10.56 -10.49 15.46
C PHE A 8 -11.35 -9.67 16.48
N ASP A 9 -10.67 -9.27 17.55
CA ASP A 9 -11.18 -8.35 18.55
C ASP A 9 -10.20 -7.19 18.71
N ARG A 10 -10.74 -5.97 18.60
CA ARG A 10 -9.97 -4.74 18.78
C ARG A 10 -9.51 -4.54 20.22
N ASP A 11 -10.21 -5.15 21.16
CA ASP A 11 -9.96 -5.07 22.60
C ASP A 11 -9.28 -6.35 23.11
N ALA A 12 -8.71 -7.16 22.19
CA ALA A 12 -8.03 -8.40 22.53
C ALA A 12 -6.96 -8.18 23.61
N PRO A 13 -6.75 -9.16 24.52
CA PRO A 13 -5.80 -9.02 25.63
C PRO A 13 -4.39 -8.60 25.21
N LEU A 14 -3.93 -9.03 24.04
CA LEU A 14 -2.64 -8.62 23.49
C LEU A 14 -2.56 -7.11 23.25
N PHE A 15 -3.59 -6.50 22.65
CA PHE A 15 -3.60 -5.07 22.42
C PHE A 15 -3.62 -4.30 23.73
N GLN A 16 -4.43 -4.73 24.70
CA GLN A 16 -4.48 -4.12 26.02
C GLN A 16 -3.12 -4.21 26.73
N ALA A 17 -2.46 -5.37 26.66
CA ALA A 17 -1.13 -5.56 27.23
C ALA A 17 -0.07 -4.68 26.56
N MET A 18 -0.06 -4.58 25.23
CA MET A 18 0.88 -3.72 24.50
C MET A 18 0.69 -2.24 24.83
N LEU A 19 -0.54 -1.80 25.06
CA LEU A 19 -0.86 -0.40 25.39
C LEU A 19 -0.62 -0.06 26.87
N ALA A 20 -0.76 -1.05 27.76
CA ALA A 20 -0.47 -0.89 29.18
C ALA A 20 1.04 -0.98 29.50
N ASP A 21 1.86 -1.51 28.58
CA ASP A 21 3.30 -1.61 28.74
C ASP A 21 3.99 -0.23 28.61
N ASP A 22 4.83 0.11 29.59
CA ASP A 22 5.50 1.42 29.67
C ASP A 22 6.47 1.69 28.51
N THR A 23 6.97 0.64 27.85
CA THR A 23 7.90 0.75 26.73
C THR A 23 7.14 0.71 25.41
N LEU A 24 6.35 -0.34 25.18
CA LEU A 24 5.63 -0.55 23.93
C LEU A 24 4.51 0.47 23.71
N GLY A 25 3.84 0.92 24.78
CA GLY A 25 2.78 1.92 24.71
C GLY A 25 3.27 3.30 24.24
N ARG A 26 4.59 3.52 24.22
CA ARG A 26 5.23 4.76 23.75
C ARG A 26 5.85 4.64 22.36
N CYS A 27 5.89 3.43 21.79
CA CYS A 27 6.43 3.19 20.46
C CYS A 27 5.44 3.56 19.35
N LYS A 28 5.95 3.86 18.16
CA LYS A 28 5.13 3.87 16.95
C LYS A 28 4.84 2.44 16.54
N LEU A 29 3.57 2.06 16.57
CA LEU A 29 3.13 0.72 16.24
C LEU A 29 2.44 0.74 14.88
N ILE A 30 2.99 0.03 13.90
CA ILE A 30 2.46 -0.08 12.54
C ILE A 30 2.06 -1.53 12.31
N ALA A 31 0.88 -1.76 11.72
CA ALA A 31 0.38 -3.12 11.47
C ALA A 31 -0.13 -3.27 10.05
N GLU A 32 0.21 -4.37 9.37
CA GLU A 32 -0.50 -4.81 8.17
C GLU A 32 -1.90 -5.29 8.58
N PRO A 33 -2.97 -4.59 8.20
CA PRO A 33 -4.26 -4.79 8.86
C PRO A 33 -5.06 -5.91 8.18
N TRP A 34 -4.42 -7.05 7.93
CA TRP A 34 -5.04 -8.21 7.29
C TRP A 34 -4.34 -9.54 7.61
N ASP A 35 -5.01 -10.66 7.29
CA ASP A 35 -4.40 -12.00 7.20
C ASP A 35 -5.12 -12.86 6.15
N ILE A 36 -4.77 -14.14 6.03
CA ILE A 36 -5.39 -15.07 5.06
C ILE A 36 -6.73 -15.68 5.54
N GLY A 37 -7.19 -15.35 6.75
CA GLY A 37 -8.36 -15.98 7.36
C GLY A 37 -9.69 -15.36 6.91
N PRO A 38 -10.84 -16.01 7.21
CA PRO A 38 -12.16 -15.47 6.89
C PRO A 38 -12.37 -14.08 7.51
N GLY A 39 -12.73 -13.11 6.66
CA GLY A 39 -12.70 -11.70 7.05
C GLY A 39 -11.25 -11.22 7.25
N ALA A 40 -10.43 -11.35 6.23
CA ALA A 40 -9.03 -10.95 6.23
C ALA A 40 -8.83 -9.45 6.50
N ILE A 41 -9.56 -8.59 5.76
CA ILE A 41 -9.27 -7.16 5.70
C ILE A 41 -9.86 -6.43 6.91
N ARG A 42 -9.02 -5.68 7.63
CA ARG A 42 -9.32 -5.05 8.92
C ARG A 42 -8.79 -3.61 9.03
N LEU A 43 -8.78 -2.89 7.91
CA LEU A 43 -8.17 -1.55 7.73
C LEU A 43 -8.49 -0.52 8.84
N VAL A 44 -9.68 -0.55 9.45
CA VAL A 44 -10.09 0.44 10.49
C VAL A 44 -10.42 -0.20 11.83
N ARG A 45 -10.15 -1.50 12.01
CA ARG A 45 -10.56 -2.23 13.23
C ARG A 45 -9.49 -2.28 14.32
N PHE A 46 -8.26 -1.87 14.03
CA PHE A 46 -7.20 -1.78 15.03
C PHE A 46 -7.46 -0.63 16.04
N PRO A 47 -6.95 -0.71 17.27
CA PRO A 47 -6.87 0.44 18.19
C PRO A 47 -6.30 1.69 17.52
N ALA A 48 -6.82 2.88 17.84
CA ALA A 48 -6.43 4.16 17.21
C ALA A 48 -4.96 4.56 17.44
N VAL A 49 -4.36 4.00 18.49
CA VAL A 49 -2.95 4.12 18.89
C VAL A 49 -2.01 3.27 18.03
N LEU A 50 -2.56 2.26 17.34
CA LEU A 50 -1.84 1.55 16.28
C LEU A 50 -2.06 2.34 14.98
N LEU A 51 -0.97 2.77 14.34
CA LEU A 51 -1.00 3.25 12.97
C LEU A 51 -1.53 2.08 12.12
N SER A 52 -2.77 2.21 11.64
CA SER A 52 -3.35 1.18 10.78
C SER A 52 -2.64 1.24 9.44
N GLY A 53 -1.95 0.15 9.11
CA GLY A 53 -1.07 0.10 7.96
C GLY A 53 -1.77 0.23 6.62
N MET A 54 -0.91 0.50 5.63
CA MET A 54 -1.10 0.50 4.20
C MET A 54 -2.51 0.89 3.76
N THR A 55 -2.63 2.14 3.34
CA THR A 55 -3.82 2.60 2.63
C THR A 55 -4.07 1.69 1.43
N ILE A 56 -5.35 1.42 1.14
CA ILE A 56 -5.87 0.93 -0.15
C ILE A 56 -5.43 1.84 -1.34
N SER A 57 -4.62 2.89 -1.10
CA SER A 57 -4.29 3.92 -2.07
C SER A 57 -3.31 3.49 -3.13
N VAL A 58 -2.44 2.50 -2.90
CA VAL A 58 -1.37 2.20 -3.86
C VAL A 58 -1.91 1.77 -5.22
N ASP A 59 -2.80 0.78 -5.19
CA ASP A 59 -3.41 0.22 -6.39
C ASP A 59 -4.25 1.26 -7.10
N ASP A 60 -5.04 2.05 -6.35
CA ASP A 60 -5.86 3.12 -6.92
C ASP A 60 -4.99 4.24 -7.54
N ILE A 61 -3.89 4.65 -6.89
CA ILE A 61 -2.95 5.65 -7.43
C ILE A 61 -2.26 5.12 -8.69
N ARG A 62 -1.83 3.84 -8.71
CA ARG A 62 -1.27 3.20 -9.90
C ARG A 62 -2.31 3.13 -11.01
N ARG A 63 -3.54 2.73 -10.71
CA ARG A 63 -4.66 2.67 -11.65
C ARG A 63 -4.97 4.04 -12.25
N PHE A 64 -4.98 5.10 -11.44
CA PHE A 64 -5.19 6.46 -11.92
C PHE A 64 -4.10 6.89 -12.92
N TRP A 65 -2.82 6.75 -12.56
CA TRP A 65 -1.71 7.25 -13.39
C TRP A 65 -1.34 6.35 -14.57
N LEU A 66 -1.47 5.03 -14.42
CA LEU A 66 -0.93 4.05 -15.37
C LEU A 66 -1.99 3.37 -16.22
N ARG A 67 -3.22 3.25 -15.71
CA ARG A 67 -4.33 2.54 -16.38
C ARG A 67 -5.43 3.47 -16.86
N GLY A 68 -5.61 4.61 -16.19
CA GLY A 68 -6.70 5.56 -16.46
C GLY A 68 -8.09 4.99 -16.10
N ASP A 69 -8.16 3.96 -15.26
CA ASP A 69 -9.40 3.24 -14.92
C ASP A 69 -9.91 3.52 -13.49
N LEU A 70 -9.49 4.67 -12.93
CA LEU A 70 -9.94 5.21 -11.64
C LEU A 70 -10.54 6.61 -11.83
N SER A 71 -11.65 6.90 -11.16
CA SER A 71 -12.25 8.24 -11.21
C SER A 71 -11.44 9.28 -10.44
N LEU A 72 -11.57 10.55 -10.85
CA LEU A 72 -10.96 11.68 -10.14
C LEU A 72 -11.43 11.79 -8.68
N GLY A 73 -12.69 11.46 -8.39
CA GLY A 73 -13.22 11.47 -7.04
C GLY A 73 -12.56 10.43 -6.12
N GLN A 74 -12.33 9.21 -6.63
CA GLN A 74 -11.59 8.18 -5.90
C GLN A 74 -10.13 8.58 -5.70
N PHE A 75 -9.48 9.18 -6.71
CA PHE A 75 -8.14 9.73 -6.55
C PHE A 75 -8.09 10.78 -5.44
N ALA A 76 -9.02 11.74 -5.43
CA ALA A 76 -9.09 12.79 -4.42
C ALA A 76 -9.25 12.23 -3.00
N GLN A 77 -10.03 11.17 -2.82
CA GLN A 77 -10.16 10.46 -1.55
C GLN A 77 -8.82 9.86 -1.08
N ARG A 78 -8.08 9.18 -1.98
CA ARG A 78 -6.75 8.65 -1.66
C ARG A 78 -5.75 9.75 -1.32
N PHE A 79 -5.79 10.84 -2.07
CA PHE A 79 -4.93 12.00 -1.83
C PHE A 79 -5.22 12.68 -0.48
N ALA A 80 -6.47 12.63 -0.01
CA ALA A 80 -6.92 13.14 1.29
C ALA A 80 -6.90 12.06 2.40
N ALA A 81 -5.79 11.31 2.49
CA ALA A 81 -5.54 10.29 3.52
C ALA A 81 -6.63 9.22 3.66
N SER A 82 -7.38 8.93 2.59
CA SER A 82 -8.54 8.02 2.63
C SER A 82 -9.51 8.36 3.77
N SER A 83 -9.83 9.65 3.91
CA SER A 83 -10.67 10.16 5.00
C SER A 83 -12.01 9.43 5.15
N GLU A 84 -12.62 8.95 4.07
CA GLU A 84 -13.85 8.14 4.11
C GLU A 84 -13.68 6.82 4.90
N VAL A 85 -12.46 6.31 4.97
CA VAL A 85 -12.06 5.12 5.72
C VAL A 85 -11.54 5.50 7.11
N PHE A 86 -10.66 6.50 7.21
CA PHE A 86 -9.89 6.77 8.43
C PHE A 86 -10.38 7.96 9.26
N ASN A 87 -11.18 8.88 8.71
CA ASN A 87 -11.76 10.01 9.44
C ASN A 87 -12.99 9.58 10.26
N GLN A 88 -12.77 8.61 11.14
CA GLN A 88 -13.76 8.08 12.06
C GLN A 88 -13.11 7.97 13.44
N ARG A 89 -13.90 8.19 14.49
CA ARG A 89 -13.49 7.95 15.90
C ARG A 89 -12.27 8.77 16.36
N GLY A 90 -12.12 10.00 15.88
CA GLY A 90 -11.07 10.93 16.32
C GLY A 90 -9.66 10.60 15.82
N ARG A 91 -9.53 9.71 14.84
CA ARG A 91 -8.25 9.40 14.20
C ARG A 91 -7.78 10.58 13.36
N ALA A 92 -6.53 10.97 13.55
CA ALA A 92 -5.89 11.99 12.74
C ALA A 92 -5.38 11.39 11.41
N PRO A 93 -5.20 12.21 10.35
CA PRO A 93 -4.76 11.72 9.04
C PRO A 93 -3.45 10.93 9.04
N TYR A 94 -2.55 11.17 10.00
CA TYR A 94 -1.25 10.46 10.09
C TYR A 94 -1.40 8.95 10.34
N VAL A 95 -2.58 8.45 10.73
CA VAL A 95 -2.82 7.01 10.89
C VAL A 95 -2.84 6.26 9.55
N SER A 96 -3.01 6.97 8.44
CA SER A 96 -2.91 6.43 7.09
C SER A 96 -1.45 6.41 6.67
N ILE A 97 -0.95 5.24 6.26
CA ILE A 97 0.39 5.09 5.70
C ILE A 97 0.27 4.96 4.19
N ASN A 98 0.75 5.99 3.49
CA ASN A 98 0.83 6.03 2.04
C ASN A 98 2.14 5.39 1.59
N MET A 99 2.06 4.47 0.64
CA MET A 99 3.23 3.82 0.05
C MET A 99 2.96 3.58 -1.43
N LEU A 100 3.99 3.49 -2.27
CA LEU A 100 3.80 3.13 -3.68
C LEU A 100 4.22 1.71 -4.01
N THR A 101 5.17 1.17 -3.26
CA THR A 101 5.84 -0.11 -3.50
C THR A 101 6.27 -0.69 -2.17
N ALA A 102 6.10 -2.00 -2.00
CA ALA A 102 6.50 -2.73 -0.81
C ALA A 102 7.73 -3.60 -1.11
N HIS A 103 8.13 -4.41 -0.13
CA HIS A 103 8.99 -5.56 -0.40
C HIS A 103 8.24 -6.63 -1.23
N ASP A 104 6.93 -6.73 -1.07
CA ASP A 104 6.06 -7.59 -1.86
C ASP A 104 5.62 -6.89 -3.16
N GLY A 105 5.84 -7.57 -4.29
CA GLY A 105 5.47 -7.10 -5.62
C GLY A 105 6.56 -6.26 -6.30
N PHE A 106 6.14 -5.42 -7.25
CA PHE A 106 7.06 -4.64 -8.07
C PHE A 106 7.70 -3.45 -7.33
N THR A 107 8.97 -3.19 -7.66
CA THR A 107 9.65 -1.91 -7.40
C THR A 107 9.03 -0.77 -8.21
N LEU A 108 9.41 0.48 -7.92
CA LEU A 108 8.86 1.62 -8.67
C LEU A 108 9.30 1.59 -10.14
N GLN A 109 10.52 1.10 -10.39
CA GLN A 109 11.00 0.87 -11.74
C GLN A 109 10.20 -0.23 -12.43
N ASP A 110 9.89 -1.32 -11.74
CA ASP A 110 9.21 -2.46 -12.33
C ASP A 110 7.74 -2.15 -12.64
N VAL A 111 7.07 -1.36 -11.78
CA VAL A 111 5.69 -0.88 -11.99
C VAL A 111 5.54 -0.13 -13.33
N VAL A 112 6.58 0.53 -13.82
CA VAL A 112 6.58 1.24 -15.11
C VAL A 112 7.30 0.47 -16.23
N SER A 113 7.84 -0.71 -15.95
CA SER A 113 8.67 -1.46 -16.92
C SER A 113 8.09 -2.82 -17.28
N PHE A 114 7.24 -3.41 -16.44
CA PHE A 114 6.71 -4.76 -16.64
C PHE A 114 5.19 -4.76 -16.59
N LYS A 115 4.58 -5.51 -17.50
CA LYS A 115 3.15 -5.77 -17.51
C LYS A 115 2.82 -7.06 -16.75
N GLU A 116 3.66 -8.07 -16.89
CA GLU A 116 3.48 -9.38 -16.27
C GLU A 116 4.58 -9.63 -15.24
N LYS A 117 4.32 -10.47 -14.24
CA LYS A 117 5.33 -10.91 -13.27
C LYS A 117 6.29 -11.92 -13.92
N HIS A 118 7.57 -11.84 -13.56
CA HIS A 118 8.64 -12.71 -14.07
C HIS A 118 9.35 -13.43 -12.91
N ASN A 119 8.59 -14.24 -12.18
CA ASN A 119 8.99 -14.96 -10.98
C ASN A 119 9.50 -16.39 -11.28
N GLN A 120 9.78 -16.72 -12.54
CA GLN A 120 10.31 -18.02 -12.94
C GLN A 120 11.54 -18.47 -12.10
N PRO A 121 12.46 -17.57 -11.69
CA PRO A 121 13.58 -17.95 -10.84
C PRO A 121 13.19 -18.55 -9.48
N ASN A 122 11.97 -18.30 -8.99
CA ASN A 122 11.48 -18.84 -7.72
C ASN A 122 11.15 -20.33 -7.79
N GLY A 123 11.14 -20.93 -9.00
CA GLY A 123 10.94 -22.37 -9.18
C GLY A 123 9.48 -22.83 -9.10
N GLU A 124 8.53 -21.91 -8.93
CA GLU A 124 7.10 -22.22 -8.81
C GLU A 124 6.34 -22.11 -10.13
N GLY A 125 7.05 -22.00 -11.25
CA GLY A 125 6.45 -21.86 -12.58
C GLY A 125 5.66 -20.56 -12.73
N ASN A 126 6.13 -19.46 -12.12
CA ASN A 126 5.48 -18.15 -12.11
C ASN A 126 4.09 -18.14 -11.44
N ARG A 127 3.78 -19.11 -10.56
CA ARG A 127 2.50 -19.18 -9.85
C ARG A 127 2.46 -18.30 -8.59
N ASP A 128 3.62 -18.00 -8.04
CA ASP A 128 3.80 -17.18 -6.85
C ASP A 128 3.67 -15.68 -7.15
N GLY A 129 3.40 -14.87 -6.11
CA GLY A 129 3.20 -13.43 -6.21
C GLY A 129 1.84 -13.00 -6.79
N SER A 130 1.51 -11.72 -6.62
CA SER A 130 0.24 -11.14 -7.12
C SER A 130 0.22 -11.04 -8.64
N ASP A 131 -0.91 -11.44 -9.25
CA ASP A 131 -1.20 -11.18 -10.67
C ASP A 131 -1.71 -9.76 -10.92
N GLN A 132 -2.21 -9.07 -9.88
CA GLN A 132 -2.76 -7.73 -9.97
C GLN A 132 -1.73 -6.71 -9.49
N ASN A 133 -0.87 -6.26 -10.39
CA ASN A 133 0.18 -5.28 -10.09
C ASN A 133 -0.19 -3.83 -10.45
N PHE A 134 -1.23 -3.66 -11.28
CA PHE A 134 -1.67 -2.37 -11.83
C PHE A 134 -0.54 -1.57 -12.50
N SER A 135 0.41 -2.29 -13.11
CA SER A 135 1.59 -1.75 -13.78
C SER A 135 1.31 -1.40 -15.25
N CYS A 136 2.23 -0.64 -15.85
CA CYS A 136 2.23 -0.32 -17.28
C CYS A 136 3.66 -0.28 -17.79
N ASN A 137 3.99 -1.15 -18.75
CA ASN A 137 5.33 -1.24 -19.33
C ASN A 137 5.63 -0.14 -20.38
N HIS A 138 4.67 0.75 -20.64
CA HIS A 138 4.72 1.82 -21.65
C HIS A 138 4.94 1.34 -23.09
N GLY A 139 4.57 0.09 -23.39
CA GLY A 139 4.60 -0.52 -24.73
C GLY A 139 5.76 -1.48 -24.96
N VAL A 140 6.76 -1.51 -24.07
CA VAL A 140 7.92 -2.41 -24.17
C VAL A 140 8.09 -3.15 -22.85
N GLU A 141 8.11 -4.48 -22.88
CA GLU A 141 8.30 -5.28 -21.66
C GLU A 141 9.77 -5.27 -21.24
N GLY A 142 10.02 -5.00 -19.96
CA GLY A 142 11.35 -5.03 -19.37
C GLY A 142 12.06 -3.69 -19.31
N LEU A 143 13.26 -3.70 -18.73
CA LEU A 143 14.02 -2.48 -18.42
C LEU A 143 14.61 -1.79 -19.66
N ILE A 144 14.87 -2.54 -20.73
CA ILE A 144 15.50 -2.04 -21.95
C ILE A 144 14.42 -1.57 -22.92
N ALA A 145 14.45 -0.29 -23.28
CA ALA A 145 13.53 0.32 -24.24
C ALA A 145 14.18 1.51 -24.94
N ASP A 146 13.52 2.04 -25.98
CA ASP A 146 13.96 3.28 -26.63
C ASP A 146 13.78 4.51 -25.72
N GLU A 147 14.44 5.61 -26.09
CA GLU A 147 14.43 6.87 -25.35
C GLU A 147 13.01 7.42 -25.14
N THR A 148 12.10 7.22 -26.10
CA THR A 148 10.72 7.71 -25.98
C THR A 148 9.97 6.97 -24.88
N VAL A 149 10.15 5.66 -24.77
CA VAL A 149 9.57 4.85 -23.70
C VAL A 149 10.18 5.20 -22.36
N LEU A 150 11.51 5.35 -22.28
CA LEU A 150 12.19 5.72 -21.03
C LEU A 150 11.71 7.07 -20.49
N GLN A 151 11.52 8.08 -21.35
CA GLN A 151 10.98 9.38 -20.95
C GLN A 151 9.56 9.29 -20.39
N ARG A 152 8.69 8.46 -21.00
CA ARG A 152 7.33 8.23 -20.49
C ARG A 152 7.34 7.54 -19.12
N ARG A 153 8.21 6.54 -18.94
CA ARG A 153 8.39 5.86 -17.65
C ARG A 153 8.82 6.83 -16.57
N GLN A 154 9.82 7.68 -16.85
CA GLN A 154 10.27 8.70 -15.91
C GLN A 154 9.17 9.71 -15.56
N ALA A 155 8.33 10.10 -16.52
CA ALA A 155 7.19 10.98 -16.26
C ALA A 155 6.19 10.32 -15.29
N SER A 156 5.84 9.05 -15.53
CA SER A 156 4.97 8.28 -14.64
C SER A 156 5.58 8.08 -13.25
N GLN A 157 6.88 7.78 -13.14
CA GLN A 157 7.57 7.68 -11.85
C GLN A 157 7.49 8.99 -11.06
N ARG A 158 7.76 10.14 -11.72
CA ARG A 158 7.65 11.45 -11.08
C ARG A 158 6.22 11.75 -10.62
N ALA A 159 5.22 11.43 -11.43
CA ALA A 159 3.81 11.62 -11.08
C ALA A 159 3.38 10.77 -9.87
N LEU A 160 3.79 9.51 -9.84
CA LEU A 160 3.56 8.61 -8.71
C LEU A 160 4.24 9.14 -7.45
N LEU A 161 5.55 9.43 -7.52
CA LEU A 161 6.33 9.95 -6.38
C LEU A 161 5.78 11.28 -5.87
N ALA A 162 5.43 12.21 -6.76
CA ALA A 162 4.81 13.47 -6.38
C ALA A 162 3.49 13.23 -5.64
N THR A 163 2.67 12.29 -6.11
CA THR A 163 1.42 11.93 -5.43
C THR A 163 1.70 11.39 -4.02
N LEU A 164 2.67 10.49 -3.88
CA LEU A 164 3.05 9.90 -2.59
C LEU A 164 3.56 10.94 -1.58
N LEU A 165 4.41 11.87 -2.04
CA LEU A 165 5.04 12.87 -1.18
C LEU A 165 4.12 14.04 -0.82
N LEU A 166 3.09 14.30 -1.64
CA LEU A 166 2.17 15.42 -1.45
C LEU A 166 0.82 15.00 -0.87
N ALA A 167 0.47 13.72 -0.90
CA ALA A 167 -0.77 13.22 -0.32
C ALA A 167 -0.78 13.41 1.21
N GLN A 168 -1.96 13.70 1.76
CA GLN A 168 -2.17 13.76 3.19
C GLN A 168 -1.96 12.36 3.81
N GLY A 169 -1.30 12.29 4.96
CA GLY A 169 -1.01 11.05 5.69
C GLY A 169 0.45 10.93 6.10
N THR A 170 0.86 9.74 6.53
CA THR A 170 2.26 9.40 6.77
C THR A 170 2.83 8.74 5.52
N THR A 171 3.90 9.28 4.96
CA THR A 171 4.56 8.70 3.79
C THR A 171 5.61 7.68 4.21
N ASP A 172 5.55 6.48 3.61
CA ASP A 172 6.64 5.52 3.62
C ASP A 172 7.31 5.49 2.24
N ALA A 173 8.52 6.04 2.17
CA ALA A 173 9.35 6.02 0.98
C ALA A 173 10.28 4.81 1.04
N ALA A 174 9.73 3.60 0.97
CA ALA A 174 10.50 2.40 0.74
C ALA A 174 11.02 2.40 -0.71
N GLY A 175 12.12 3.12 -0.94
CA GLY A 175 12.89 3.09 -2.19
C GLY A 175 13.92 1.96 -2.12
N ARG A 176 13.80 0.99 -3.03
CA ARG A 176 14.94 0.17 -3.48
C ARG A 176 15.29 0.60 -4.89
#